data_AF-A0A959BQ55-F1
#
_entry.id   AF-A0A959BQ55-F1
#
_cell.length_a   1.000
_cell.length_b   1.000
_cell.length_c   1.000
_cell.angle_alpha   90.00
_cell.angle_beta   90.00
_cell.angle_gamma   90.00
#
_symmetry.space_group_name_H-M   'P 1'
#
loop_
_entity.id
_entity.type
_entity.pdbx_description
1 polymer ?
#
loop_
_entity_poly.entity_id
_entity_poly.type
_entity_poly.pdbx_seq_one_letter_code
_entity_poly.pdbx_strand_id
1 'polypeptide(L)'
;MKKLTLCFFFLALALGLSAQQAEAEARKAADEAIALYQLDETQAAEMYVIQERRFRNLASIEALRQTDYKFYLQKKNSIREGMMASVQRLLRANQMEPFNQALISRRQQESELKQKLKQEGATREEIQIAIWELE
;
A
#
# COMPACT_ATOMS: atom_id res chain seq x y z
N MET A 1 31.65 -11.11 -27.62
CA MET A 1 31.53 -11.07 -26.15
C MET A 1 31.42 -9.66 -25.56
N LYS A 2 32.03 -8.61 -26.13
CA LYS A 2 31.90 -7.21 -25.65
C LYS A 2 30.48 -6.60 -25.73
N LYS A 3 29.60 -7.14 -26.57
CA LYS A 3 28.20 -6.67 -26.72
C LYS A 3 27.24 -7.25 -25.67
N LEU A 4 27.57 -8.40 -25.06
CA LEU A 4 26.76 -9.05 -24.03
C LEU A 4 26.96 -8.42 -22.64
N THR A 5 28.16 -7.90 -22.35
CA THR A 5 28.45 -7.17 -21.10
C THR A 5 27.75 -5.81 -21.03
N LEU A 6 27.46 -5.18 -22.18
CA LEU A 6 26.76 -3.89 -22.21
C LEU A 6 25.27 -4.03 -21.83
N CYS A 7 24.60 -5.10 -22.26
CA CYS A 7 23.19 -5.35 -21.93
C CYS A 7 22.97 -5.67 -20.44
N PHE A 8 23.92 -6.37 -19.81
CA PHE A 8 23.84 -6.67 -18.36
C PHE A 8 23.96 -5.40 -17.49
N PHE A 9 24.75 -4.42 -17.93
CA PHE A 9 24.92 -3.15 -17.20
C PHE A 9 23.65 -2.28 -17.25
N PHE A 10 22.95 -2.26 -18.41
CA PHE A 10 21.69 -1.53 -18.54
C PHE A 10 20.53 -2.17 -17.75
N LEU A 11 20.50 -3.50 -17.61
CA LEU A 11 19.48 -4.18 -16.81
C LEU A 11 19.65 -3.89 -15.31
N ALA A 12 20.89 -3.81 -14.80
CA ALA A 12 21.17 -3.48 -13.41
C ALA A 12 20.83 -2.02 -13.06
N LEU A 13 21.01 -1.08 -13.99
CA LEU A 13 20.65 0.33 -13.81
C LEU A 13 19.13 0.55 -13.70
N ALA A 14 18.33 -0.17 -14.49
CA ALA A 14 16.86 -0.08 -14.41
C ALA A 14 16.30 -0.59 -13.06
N LEU A 15 16.93 -1.62 -12.47
CA LEU A 15 16.53 -2.16 -11.17
C LEU A 15 16.93 -1.23 -10.00
N GLY A 16 18.06 -0.52 -10.10
CA GLY A 16 18.52 0.41 -9.07
C GLY A 16 17.61 1.64 -8.89
N LEU A 17 17.09 2.20 -9.99
CA LEU A 17 16.18 3.35 -9.95
C LEU A 17 14.85 3.01 -9.26
N SER A 18 14.29 1.83 -9.53
CA SER A 18 13.03 1.39 -8.92
C SER A 18 13.16 1.15 -7.41
N ALA A 19 14.31 0.67 -6.95
CA ALA A 19 14.55 0.43 -5.52
C ALA A 19 14.70 1.74 -4.74
N GLN A 20 15.43 2.71 -5.29
CA GLN A 20 15.66 4.02 -4.65
C GLN A 20 14.35 4.81 -4.50
N GLN A 21 13.45 4.75 -5.49
CA GLN A 21 12.15 5.39 -5.40
C GLN A 21 11.27 4.75 -4.31
N ALA A 22 11.23 3.41 -4.25
CA ALA A 22 10.46 2.69 -3.24
C ALA A 22 10.92 3.00 -1.80
N GLU A 23 12.23 3.18 -1.60
CA GLU A 23 12.81 3.58 -0.31
C GLU A 23 12.38 5.01 0.10
N ALA A 24 12.42 5.96 -0.84
CA ALA A 24 11.97 7.33 -0.58
C ALA A 24 10.47 7.40 -0.24
N GLU A 25 9.64 6.64 -0.94
CA GLU A 25 8.20 6.54 -0.67
C GLU A 25 7.92 5.87 0.69
N ALA A 26 8.67 4.82 1.04
CA ALA A 26 8.58 4.16 2.34
C ALA A 26 8.96 5.11 3.49
N ARG A 27 10.05 5.87 3.32
CA ARG A 27 10.49 6.89 4.28
C ARG A 27 9.41 7.91 4.53
N LYS A 28 8.87 8.51 3.47
CA LYS A 28 7.82 9.53 3.57
C LYS A 28 6.58 8.99 4.28
N ALA A 29 6.09 7.81 3.89
CA ALA A 29 4.91 7.21 4.50
C ALA A 29 5.13 6.89 6.00
N ALA A 30 6.34 6.49 6.37
CA ALA A 30 6.68 6.26 7.76
C ALA A 30 6.77 7.57 8.55
N ASP A 31 7.38 8.62 8.00
CA ASP A 31 7.45 9.95 8.62
C ASP A 31 6.04 10.51 8.91
N GLU A 32 5.11 10.38 7.95
CA GLU A 32 3.70 10.76 8.11
C GLU A 32 3.03 9.96 9.23
N ALA A 33 3.25 8.65 9.29
CA ALA A 33 2.68 7.79 10.32
C ALA A 33 3.28 8.04 11.71
N ILE A 34 4.58 8.33 11.79
CA ILE A 34 5.27 8.71 13.03
C ILE A 34 4.66 9.97 13.61
N ALA A 35 4.42 10.98 12.77
CA ALA A 35 3.77 12.22 13.19
C ALA A 35 2.30 11.99 13.61
N LEU A 36 1.54 11.24 12.81
CA LEU A 36 0.12 10.98 13.07
C LEU A 36 -0.12 10.23 14.38
N TYR A 37 0.69 9.20 14.66
CA TYR A 37 0.52 8.32 15.81
C TYR A 37 1.42 8.70 17.00
N GLN A 38 2.24 9.75 16.86
CA GLN A 38 3.21 10.18 17.88
C GLN A 38 4.06 9.00 18.35
N LEU A 39 4.72 8.34 17.40
CA LEU A 39 5.53 7.15 17.66
C LEU A 39 6.83 7.52 18.35
N ASP A 40 7.27 6.71 19.31
CA ASP A 40 8.62 6.81 19.87
C ASP A 40 9.68 6.22 18.92
N GLU A 41 10.95 6.33 19.28
CA GLU A 41 12.07 5.89 18.43
C GLU A 41 12.00 4.41 18.07
N THR A 42 11.58 3.55 19.01
CA THR A 42 11.45 2.10 18.76
C THR A 42 10.30 1.83 17.81
N GLN A 43 9.15 2.48 18.02
CA GLN A 43 8.00 2.35 17.14
C GLN A 43 8.26 2.93 15.74
N ALA A 44 9.02 4.02 15.66
CA ALA A 44 9.41 4.66 14.41
C ALA A 44 10.27 3.72 13.54
N ALA A 45 11.27 3.06 14.14
CA ALA A 45 12.11 2.08 13.44
C ALA A 45 11.26 0.94 12.83
N GLU A 46 10.34 0.38 13.61
CA GLU A 46 9.42 -0.67 13.14
C GLU A 46 8.44 -0.15 12.08
N MET A 47 7.97 1.10 12.19
CA MET A 47 7.11 1.72 11.18
C MET A 47 7.82 1.82 9.82
N TYR A 48 9.11 2.18 9.79
CA TYR A 48 9.89 2.17 8.54
C TYR A 48 9.92 0.77 7.92
N VAL A 49 10.18 -0.28 8.71
CA VAL A 49 10.21 -1.67 8.23
C VAL A 49 8.84 -2.09 7.65
N ILE A 50 7.74 -1.68 8.30
CA ILE A 50 6.38 -1.93 7.81
C ILE A 50 6.17 -1.26 6.45
N GLN A 51 6.57 0.00 6.28
CA GLN A 51 6.41 0.73 5.02
C GLN A 51 7.31 0.18 3.92
N GLU A 52 8.58 -0.12 4.20
CA GLU A 52 9.48 -0.75 3.21
C GLU A 52 8.89 -2.06 2.68
N ARG A 53 8.38 -2.91 3.58
CA ARG A 53 7.73 -4.16 3.17
C ARG A 53 6.49 -3.90 2.33
N ARG A 54 5.67 -2.89 2.67
CA ARG A 54 4.51 -2.50 1.86
C ARG A 54 4.94 -2.13 0.44
N PHE A 55 5.89 -1.22 0.28
CA PHE A 55 6.33 -0.74 -1.04
C PHE A 55 7.03 -1.84 -1.86
N ARG A 56 7.86 -2.68 -1.23
CA ARG A 56 8.43 -3.87 -1.89
C ARG A 56 7.36 -4.84 -2.39
N ASN A 57 6.30 -5.07 -1.59
CA ASN A 57 5.20 -5.93 -2.00
C ASN A 57 4.33 -5.29 -3.10
N LEU A 58 4.17 -3.96 -3.10
CA LEU A 58 3.48 -3.25 -4.19
C LEU A 58 4.28 -3.37 -5.50
N ALA A 59 5.60 -3.15 -5.43
CA ALA A 59 6.47 -3.29 -6.59
C ALA A 59 6.45 -4.71 -7.18
N SER A 60 6.32 -5.75 -6.33
CA SER A 60 6.29 -7.14 -6.81
C SER A 60 4.99 -7.52 -7.54
N ILE A 61 3.92 -6.76 -7.38
CA ILE A 61 2.64 -6.98 -8.05
C ILE A 61 2.40 -6.04 -9.23
N GLU A 62 3.28 -5.08 -9.50
CA GLU A 62 3.05 -4.05 -10.53
C GLU A 62 2.85 -4.64 -11.93
N ALA A 63 3.51 -5.76 -12.23
CA ALA A 63 3.34 -6.48 -13.50
C ALA A 63 1.90 -7.00 -13.72
N LEU A 64 1.13 -7.22 -12.65
CA LEU A 64 -0.28 -7.63 -12.72
C LEU A 64 -1.16 -6.49 -13.22
N ARG A 65 -0.77 -5.23 -13.03
CA ARG A 65 -1.61 -4.07 -13.34
C ARG A 65 -2.08 -4.04 -14.80
N GLN A 66 -1.23 -4.48 -15.72
CA GLN A 66 -1.52 -4.51 -17.15
C GLN A 66 -2.04 -5.88 -17.63
N THR A 67 -1.74 -6.95 -16.90
CA THR A 67 -2.02 -8.33 -17.34
C THR A 67 -3.28 -8.91 -16.70
N ASP A 68 -3.55 -8.59 -15.44
CA ASP A 68 -4.75 -8.99 -14.69
C ASP A 68 -5.05 -7.92 -13.64
N TYR A 69 -5.78 -6.89 -14.07
CA TYR A 69 -6.08 -5.73 -13.24
C TYR A 69 -6.92 -6.09 -12.00
N LYS A 70 -7.85 -7.04 -12.12
CA LYS A 70 -8.66 -7.50 -11.00
C LYS A 70 -7.79 -8.18 -9.94
N PHE A 71 -6.87 -9.05 -10.37
CA PHE A 71 -5.95 -9.72 -9.45
C PHE A 71 -4.94 -8.74 -8.84
N TYR A 72 -4.48 -7.74 -9.60
CA TYR A 72 -3.68 -6.63 -9.08
C TYR A 72 -4.39 -5.92 -7.93
N LEU A 73 -5.65 -5.51 -8.11
CA LEU A 73 -6.44 -4.84 -7.07
C LEU A 73 -6.66 -5.71 -5.84
N GLN A 74 -6.92 -7.01 -6.03
CA GLN A 74 -7.03 -7.97 -4.92
C GLN A 74 -5.73 -8.02 -4.10
N LYS A 75 -4.58 -8.15 -4.77
CA LYS A 75 -3.28 -8.19 -4.12
C LYS A 75 -2.95 -6.88 -3.41
N LYS A 76 -3.23 -5.74 -4.05
CA LYS A 76 -3.07 -4.40 -3.47
C LYS A 76 -3.85 -4.28 -2.16
N ASN A 77 -5.13 -4.69 -2.15
CA ASN A 77 -5.95 -4.70 -0.94
C ASN A 77 -5.41 -5.65 0.14
N SER A 78 -4.94 -6.86 -0.21
CA SER A 78 -4.32 -7.77 0.77
C SER A 78 -3.05 -7.19 1.40
N ILE A 79 -2.23 -6.47 0.62
CA ILE A 79 -1.04 -5.78 1.13
C ILE A 79 -1.45 -4.69 2.13
N ARG A 80 -2.48 -3.90 1.80
CA ARG A 80 -3.06 -2.90 2.70
C ARG A 80 -3.50 -3.51 4.03
N GLU A 81 -4.31 -4.57 3.98
CA GLU A 81 -4.82 -5.24 5.18
C GLU A 81 -3.68 -5.79 6.06
N GLY A 82 -2.67 -6.41 5.45
CA GLY A 82 -1.49 -6.90 6.16
C GLY A 82 -0.66 -5.79 6.80
N MET A 83 -0.51 -4.65 6.11
CA MET A 83 0.11 -3.44 6.67
C MET A 83 -0.71 -2.92 7.85
N MET A 84 -2.03 -2.74 7.70
CA MET A 84 -2.91 -2.23 8.75
C MET A 84 -2.86 -3.10 10.01
N ALA A 85 -2.88 -4.43 9.85
CA ALA A 85 -2.75 -5.36 10.97
C ALA A 85 -1.37 -5.24 11.68
N SER A 86 -0.31 -4.93 10.93
CA SER A 86 1.02 -4.71 11.51
C SER A 86 1.08 -3.38 12.27
N VAL A 87 0.53 -2.30 11.70
CA VAL A 87 0.41 -1.00 12.37
C VAL A 87 -0.40 -1.15 13.65
N GLN A 88 -1.54 -1.82 13.60
CA GLN A 88 -2.37 -2.05 14.79
C GLN A 88 -1.61 -2.73 15.94
N ARG A 89 -0.74 -3.71 15.63
CA ARG A 89 0.09 -4.38 16.65
C ARG A 89 1.22 -3.51 17.18
N LEU A 90 1.67 -2.54 16.40
CA LEU A 90 2.73 -1.61 16.78
C LEU A 90 2.23 -0.52 17.75
N LEU A 91 0.99 -0.07 17.57
CA LEU A 91 0.41 1.01 18.35
C LEU A 91 0.08 0.60 19.78
N ARG A 92 0.28 1.54 20.72
CA ARG A 92 -0.20 1.44 22.09
C ARG A 92 -1.65 1.89 22.18
N ALA A 93 -2.33 1.53 23.27
CA ALA A 93 -3.74 1.85 23.49
C ALA A 93 -4.06 3.36 23.34
N ASN A 94 -3.18 4.24 23.82
CA ASN A 94 -3.34 5.69 23.70
C ASN A 94 -3.11 6.24 22.27
N GLN A 95 -2.51 5.47 21.37
CA GLN A 95 -2.28 5.83 19.97
C GLN A 95 -3.35 5.24 19.02
N MET A 96 -4.28 4.44 19.55
CA MET A 96 -5.30 3.74 18.77
C MET A 96 -6.42 4.64 18.26
N GLU A 97 -6.66 5.80 18.88
CA GLU A 97 -7.74 6.71 18.49
C GLU A 97 -7.62 7.17 17.01
N PRO A 98 -6.52 7.79 16.56
CA PRO A 98 -6.38 8.20 15.16
C PRO A 98 -6.43 7.00 14.19
N PHE A 99 -5.92 5.82 14.61
CA PHE A 99 -6.03 4.60 13.80
C PHE A 99 -7.49 4.17 13.60
N ASN A 100 -8.28 4.14 14.67
CA ASN A 100 -9.69 3.77 14.62
C ASN A 100 -10.52 4.79 13.83
N GLN A 101 -10.21 6.08 13.95
CA GLN A 101 -10.86 7.13 13.15
C GLN A 101 -10.62 6.91 11.64
N ALA A 102 -9.40 6.55 11.25
CA ALA A 102 -9.09 6.21 9.85
C ALA A 102 -9.88 4.96 9.38
N LEU A 103 -10.03 3.94 10.22
CA LEU A 103 -10.87 2.77 9.91
C LEU A 103 -12.34 3.14 9.69
N ILE A 104 -12.89 3.98 10.57
CA ILE A 104 -14.28 4.42 10.49
C ILE A 104 -14.49 5.25 9.23
N SER A 105 -13.60 6.20 8.95
CA SER A 105 -13.65 7.04 7.74
C SER A 105 -13.63 6.18 6.47
N ARG A 106 -12.74 5.19 6.41
CA ARG A 106 -12.67 4.25 5.27
C ARG A 106 -13.98 3.47 5.10
N ARG A 107 -14.54 2.92 6.18
CA ARG A 107 -15.82 2.17 6.14
C ARG A 107 -16.97 3.06 5.67
N GLN A 108 -16.96 4.33 6.06
CA GLN A 108 -17.96 5.29 5.61
C GLN A 108 -17.85 5.52 4.09
N GLN A 109 -16.64 5.76 3.58
CA GLN A 109 -16.39 5.89 2.14
C GLN A 109 -16.81 4.62 1.36
N GLU A 110 -16.53 3.42 1.88
CA GLU A 110 -16.97 2.17 1.26
C GLU A 110 -18.50 2.06 1.21
N SER A 111 -19.17 2.41 2.31
CA SER A 111 -20.63 2.39 2.40
C SER A 111 -21.25 3.35 1.40
N GLU A 112 -20.75 4.58 1.33
CA GLU A 112 -21.22 5.62 0.39
C GLU A 112 -21.03 5.20 -1.06
N LEU A 113 -19.83 4.74 -1.43
CA LEU A 113 -19.53 4.26 -2.78
C LEU A 113 -20.44 3.08 -3.17
N LYS A 114 -20.60 2.11 -2.25
CA LYS A 114 -21.47 0.96 -2.46
C LYS A 114 -22.93 1.36 -2.65
N GLN A 115 -23.43 2.33 -1.89
CA GLN A 115 -24.81 2.82 -2.05
C GLN A 115 -25.00 3.51 -3.40
N LYS A 116 -24.07 4.39 -3.78
CA LYS A 116 -24.09 5.09 -5.06
C LYS A 116 -24.10 4.11 -6.24
N LEU A 117 -23.15 3.18 -6.29
CA LEU A 117 -23.03 2.23 -7.39
C LEU A 117 -24.24 1.29 -7.48
N LYS A 118 -24.85 0.92 -6.34
CA LYS A 118 -26.09 0.15 -6.34
C LYS A 118 -27.27 0.92 -6.96
N GLN A 119 -27.37 2.23 -6.68
CA GLN A 119 -28.39 3.09 -7.29
C GLN A 119 -28.18 3.25 -8.80
N GLU A 120 -26.93 3.22 -9.24
CA GLU A 120 -26.53 3.25 -10.66
C GLU A 120 -26.69 1.89 -11.37
N GLY A 121 -27.14 0.84 -10.66
CA GLY A 121 -27.37 -0.48 -11.23
C GLY A 121 -26.13 -1.36 -11.38
N ALA A 122 -25.01 -1.00 -10.75
CA ALA A 122 -23.78 -1.78 -10.80
C ALA A 122 -23.95 -3.18 -10.20
N THR A 123 -23.30 -4.14 -10.82
CA THR A 123 -23.20 -5.52 -10.35
C THR A 123 -22.35 -5.61 -9.07
N ARG A 124 -22.46 -6.74 -8.37
CA ARG A 124 -21.64 -7.00 -7.17
C ARG A 124 -20.14 -6.98 -7.47
N GLU A 125 -19.75 -7.42 -8.66
CA GLU A 125 -18.34 -7.46 -9.07
C GLU A 125 -17.78 -6.06 -9.32
N GLU A 126 -18.52 -5.22 -10.04
CA GLU A 126 -18.14 -3.82 -10.30
C GLU A 126 -18.02 -3.03 -9.00
N ILE A 127 -18.96 -3.22 -8.06
CA ILE A 127 -18.89 -2.63 -6.73
C ILE A 127 -17.62 -3.08 -5.99
N GLN A 128 -17.28 -4.37 -6.07
CA GLN A 128 -16.11 -4.90 -5.37
C GLN A 128 -14.80 -4.37 -5.94
N ILE A 129 -14.70 -4.26 -7.27
CA ILE A 129 -13.57 -3.64 -7.96
C ILE A 129 -13.42 -2.19 -7.51
N ALA A 130 -14.50 -1.41 -7.54
CA ALA A 130 -14.48 -0.01 -7.13
C ALA A 130 -14.09 0.18 -5.65
N ILE A 131 -14.50 -0.74 -4.76
CA ILE A 131 -14.07 -0.73 -3.35
C ILE A 131 -12.55 -0.95 -3.22
N TRP A 132 -11.96 -1.83 -4.03
CA TRP A 132 -10.50 -2.07 -4.02
C TRP A 132 -9.72 -0.90 -4.64
N GLU A 133 -10.34 -0.08 -5.49
CA GLU A 133 -9.72 1.11 -6.08
C GLU A 133 -9.63 2.32 -5.14
N LEU A 134 -10.39 2.35 -4.04
CA LEU A 134 -10.39 3.43 -3.04
C LEU A 134 -9.06 3.61 -2.25
N GLU A 135 -7.97 2.95 -2.64
CA GLU A 135 -6.66 3.01 -1.97
C GLU A 135 -5.67 3.97 -2.62
#